data_AF-A0A7Y0AL31-F1
#
_entry.id   AF-A0A7Y0AL31-F1
#
_cell.length_a   1.000
_cell.length_b   1.000
_cell.length_c   1.000
_cell.angle_alpha   90.00
_cell.angle_beta   90.00
_cell.angle_gamma   90.00
#
_symmetry.space_group_name_H-M   'P 1'
#
loop_
_entity.id
_entity.type
_entity.pdbx_description
1 polymer ?
#
loop_
_entity_poly.entity_id
_entity_poly.type
_entity_poly.pdbx_seq_one_letter_code
_entity_poly.pdbx_strand_id
1 'polypeptide(L)' 'MSKLFSPLTFKSVTVRNRIITSPMCMYMAEGEFASCCKLSCYDLLAF' A
#
# COMPACT_ATOMS: atom_id res chain seq x y z
N MET A 1 -5.51 18.63 -16.56
CA MET A 1 -5.62 18.25 -15.13
C MET A 1 -5.45 16.74 -15.01
N SER A 2 -4.46 16.25 -14.26
CA SER A 2 -4.17 14.80 -14.17
C SER A 2 -5.23 14.06 -13.35
N LYS A 3 -5.89 13.06 -13.95
CA LYS A 3 -6.83 12.17 -13.24
C LYS A 3 -6.16 11.30 -12.15
N LEU A 4 -4.82 11.22 -12.15
CA LEU A 4 -4.04 10.36 -11.26
C LEU A 4 -4.20 10.72 -9.77
N PHE A 5 -4.28 12.01 -9.44
CA PHE A 5 -4.47 12.49 -8.06
C PHE A 5 -5.94 12.73 -7.69
N SER A 6 -6.88 12.34 -8.55
CA SER A 6 -8.31 12.45 -8.20
C SER A 6 -8.72 11.32 -7.26
N PRO A 7 -9.57 11.60 -6.26
CA PRO A 7 -10.09 10.58 -5.37
C PRO A 7 -10.94 9.59 -6.16
N LEU A 8 -10.91 8.34 -5.73
CA LEU A 8 -11.67 7.27 -6.37
C LEU A 8 -12.31 6.38 -5.31
N THR A 9 -13.62 6.16 -5.46
CA THR A 9 -14.42 5.33 -4.57
C THR A 9 -14.70 3.99 -5.23
N PHE A 10 -14.25 2.90 -4.61
CA PHE A 10 -14.62 1.53 -4.98
C PHE A 10 -15.49 0.94 -3.87
N LYS A 11 -16.75 0.62 -4.17
CA LYS A 11 -17.75 0.16 -3.19
C LYS A 11 -17.88 1.15 -2.01
N SER A 12 -17.53 0.75 -0.79
CA SER A 12 -17.60 1.60 0.41
C SER A 12 -16.25 2.21 0.82
N VAL A 13 -15.18 2.04 0.03
CA VAL A 13 -13.83 2.52 0.34
C VAL A 13 -13.45 3.63 -0.62
N THR A 14 -13.04 4.77 -0.08
CA THR A 14 -12.55 5.92 -0.84
C THR A 14 -11.05 6.05 -0.69
N VAL A 15 -10.33 6.06 -1.81
CA VAL A 15 -8.87 6.23 -1.86
C VAL A 15 -8.57 7.68 -2.27
N ARG A 16 -7.58 8.30 -1.61
CA ARG A 16 -7.20 9.69 -1.84
C ARG A 16 -6.70 9.94 -3.26
N ASN A 17 -6.03 8.95 -3.86
CA ASN A 17 -5.40 9.04 -5.17
C ASN A 17 -5.48 7.68 -5.88
N ARG A 18 -5.29 7.64 -7.20
CA ARG A 18 -5.34 6.40 -8.00
C ARG A 18 -4.00 5.67 -8.08
N ILE A 19 -3.08 5.97 -7.15
CA ILE A 19 -1.76 5.35 -7.06
C ILE A 19 -1.93 4.13 -6.16
N ILE A 20 -1.81 2.93 -6.73
CA ILE A 20 -1.97 1.66 -6.02
C ILE A 20 -0.64 0.92 -6.09
N THR A 21 -0.18 0.43 -4.96
CA THR A 21 1.02 -0.41 -4.87
C THR A 21 0.63 -1.86 -5.14
N SER A 22 1.32 -2.53 -6.07
CA SER A 22 1.12 -3.95 -6.33
C SER A 22 1.60 -4.79 -5.13
N PRO A 23 1.00 -5.98 -4.90
CA PRO A 23 1.53 -6.91 -3.91
C PRO A 23 2.91 -7.39 -4.37
N MET A 24 3.95 -7.01 -3.63
CA MET A 24 5.33 -7.42 -3.86
C MET A 24 5.80 -8.33 -2.73
N CYS A 25 6.42 -9.45 -3.07
CA CYS A 25 7.05 -10.33 -2.09
C CYS A 25 8.34 -9.68 -1.59
N MET A 26 8.35 -9.25 -0.33
CA MET A 26 9.57 -8.65 0.25
C MET A 26 10.58 -9.69 0.75
N TYR A 27 10.20 -10.97 0.84
CA TYR A 27 11.02 -12.10 1.34
C TYR A 27 11.66 -11.91 2.75
N MET A 28 11.45 -10.78 3.43
CA MET A 28 11.97 -10.47 4.77
C MET A 28 11.12 -11.08 5.91
N ALA A 29 10.53 -12.26 5.73
CA ALA A 29 9.70 -12.88 6.78
C ALA A 29 10.60 -13.87 7.51
N GLU A 30 10.81 -13.66 8.80
CA GLU A 30 11.46 -14.66 9.66
C GLU A 30 10.35 -15.35 10.47
N GLY A 31 10.03 -16.59 10.09
CA GLY A 31 8.91 -17.36 10.66
C GLY A 31 7.53 -16.92 10.17
N GLU A 32 6.49 -17.21 10.96
CA GLU A 32 5.08 -16.87 10.66
C GLU A 32 4.71 -15.40 10.98
N PHE A 33 5.66 -14.61 11.47
CA PHE A 33 5.42 -13.24 11.88
C PHE A 33 5.91 -12.24 10.83
N ALA A 34 5.08 -11.22 10.56
CA ALA A 34 5.52 -10.02 9.87
C ALA A 34 6.47 -9.25 10.80
N SER A 35 7.77 -9.53 10.68
CA SER A 35 8.81 -8.87 11.46
C SER A 35 8.88 -7.36 11.15
N CYS A 36 9.52 -6.59 12.04
CA CYS A 36 9.59 -5.13 12.05
C CYS A 36 9.92 -4.46 10.70
N CYS A 37 10.71 -5.12 9.85
CA CYS A 37 11.10 -4.62 8.53
C CYS A 37 9.92 -4.59 7.52
N LYS A 38 8.95 -5.52 7.62
CA LYS A 38 7.74 -5.51 6.77
C LYS A 38 6.83 -4.33 7.10
N LEU A 39 6.57 -4.08 8.38
CA LEU A 39 5.71 -2.98 8.85
C LEU A 39 6.26 -1.63 8.38
N SER A 40 7.56 -1.38 8.63
CA SER A 40 8.23 -0.15 8.16
C SER A 40 8.16 0.03 6.64
N CYS A 41 8.27 -1.05 5.86
CA CYS A 41 8.21 -0.97 4.41
C CYS A 41 6.79 -0.67 3.89
N TYR A 42 5.75 -1.26 4.51
CA TYR A 42 4.36 -0.91 4.20
C TYR A 42 4.00 0.51 4.62
N ASP A 43 4.53 1.00 5.75
CA ASP A 43 4.31 2.37 6.22
C ASP A 43 4.89 3.42 5.27
N LEU A 44 6.04 3.13 4.65
CA LEU A 44 6.62 3.99 3.59
C LEU A 44 5.80 3.98 2.29
N LEU A 45 5.10 2.88 2.01
CA LEU A 45 4.26 2.72 0.82
C LEU A 45 2.83 3.23 1.02
N ALA A 46 2.40 3.43 2.28
CA ALA A 46 1.06 3.87 2.64
C ALA A 46 0.86 5.40 2.62
N PHE A 47 1.89 6.15 2.21
CA PHE A 47 1.85 7.62 2.09
C PHE A 47 0.90 8.11 0.97
#